data_AF-F8QEV5-F1
#
_entry.id   AF-F8QEV5-F1
#
_cell.length_a   1.000
_cell.length_b   1.000
_cell.length_c   1.000
_cell.angle_alpha   90.00
_cell.angle_beta   90.00
_cell.angle_gamma   90.00
#
_symmetry.space_group_name_H-M   'P 1'
#
loop_
_entity.id
_entity.type
_entity.pdbx_description
1 polymer ?
#
loop_
_entity_poly.entity_id
_entity_poly.type
_entity_poly.pdbx_seq_one_letter_code
_entity_poly.pdbx_strand_id
1 'polypeptide(L)'
;MQVGYWGGHLIDAMEQVVDNNEILRVLVVLFKTHLLHWLEVMTLVHDLSTAFVVMVEAGPQLNIISKELGDFALDAQRFMANFNTPLSESLPHIYLSALPFAPENSLVSRTYLPQFYRTLSVSRGKDIDWPPILTVLNGHIGRVVSVAFSPDGDKVASGSWDKTVRIWDAASGQLVAGPLEDHTHYVYSVAFSPNGGKVASSSIDTTVRIWDTSSGQLVAGPFEGHTDCVMSVAFSPDSSKVASGSIDNTIRTWDAASGWLVADPFEGRTDWVNSVAVSTDGSGPTIQTARSEVFSGSPKYQVTWLHRLSGWVLIHGNCLFY
;
A
#
# COMPACT_ATOMS: atom_id res chain seq x y z
N MET A 1 6.35 28.34 15.19
CA MET A 1 6.37 28.43 13.71
C MET A 1 6.21 27.00 13.20
N GLN A 2 5.18 26.72 12.39
CA GLN A 2 4.75 25.35 12.07
C GLN A 2 5.62 24.78 10.94
N VAL A 3 6.76 24.19 11.29
CA VAL A 3 7.82 23.81 10.34
C VAL A 3 7.40 22.72 9.34
N GLY A 4 6.39 21.91 9.70
CA GLY A 4 5.81 20.86 8.85
C GLY A 4 4.66 21.28 7.94
N TYR A 5 4.34 22.57 7.79
CA TYR A 5 3.12 23.01 7.06
C TYR A 5 3.42 23.94 5.87
N TRP A 6 4.70 24.09 5.47
CA TRP A 6 5.06 24.97 4.37
C TRP A 6 4.53 24.50 3.01
N GLY A 7 4.28 23.19 2.82
CA GLY A 7 3.66 22.63 1.62
C GLY A 7 2.23 23.13 1.43
N GLY A 8 1.37 22.96 2.45
CA GLY A 8 0.01 23.52 2.45
C GLY A 8 -0.01 25.03 2.24
N HIS A 9 0.85 25.78 2.94
CA HIS A 9 0.96 27.23 2.73
C HIS A 9 1.45 27.63 1.34
N LEU A 10 2.25 26.80 0.66
CA LEU A 10 2.63 27.03 -0.73
C LEU A 10 1.43 26.84 -1.66
N ILE A 11 0.61 25.82 -1.42
CA ILE A 11 -0.62 25.57 -2.17
C ILE A 11 -1.59 26.75 -1.99
N ASP A 12 -1.89 27.12 -0.74
CA ASP A 12 -2.75 28.27 -0.40
C ASP A 12 -2.26 29.58 -1.05
N ALA A 13 -0.94 29.81 -1.04
CA ALA A 13 -0.34 31.02 -1.60
C ALA A 13 -0.39 31.04 -3.13
N MET A 14 -0.26 29.90 -3.81
CA MET A 14 -0.36 29.83 -5.28
C MET A 14 -1.76 30.14 -5.80
N GLU A 15 -2.81 29.95 -4.99
CA GLU A 15 -4.18 30.41 -5.33
C GLU A 15 -4.34 31.94 -5.23
N GLN A 16 -3.43 32.63 -4.54
CA GLN A 16 -3.60 34.05 -4.15
C GLN A 16 -2.53 35.00 -4.73
N VAL A 17 -1.36 34.51 -5.13
CA VAL A 17 -0.18 35.34 -5.46
C VAL A 17 0.00 35.57 -6.97
N VAL A 18 0.39 36.79 -7.32
CA VAL A 18 0.57 37.26 -8.71
C VAL A 18 2.06 37.32 -9.15
N ASP A 19 3.02 37.27 -8.22
CA ASP A 19 4.47 37.26 -8.55
C ASP A 19 5.17 35.99 -8.00
N ASN A 20 5.49 35.08 -8.91
CA ASN A 20 6.16 33.82 -8.60
C ASN A 20 7.66 33.97 -8.29
N ASN A 21 8.29 35.13 -8.56
CA ASN A 21 9.76 35.27 -8.47
C ASN A 21 10.27 35.27 -7.03
N GLU A 22 9.54 35.86 -6.09
CA GLU A 22 9.94 35.87 -4.68
C GLU A 22 9.77 34.49 -4.04
N ILE A 23 8.64 33.83 -4.30
CA ILE A 23 8.38 32.43 -3.90
C ILE A 23 9.47 31.50 -4.46
N LEU A 24 9.80 31.60 -5.76
CA LEU A 24 10.86 30.82 -6.39
C LEU A 24 12.21 30.99 -5.68
N ARG A 25 12.59 32.23 -5.29
CA ARG A 25 13.85 32.48 -4.55
C ARG A 25 13.86 31.80 -3.19
N VAL A 26 12.78 31.92 -2.42
CA VAL A 26 12.66 31.29 -1.10
C VAL A 26 12.72 29.77 -1.21
N LEU A 27 12.03 29.17 -2.18
CA LEU A 27 12.04 27.73 -2.41
C LEU A 27 13.41 27.22 -2.89
N VAL A 28 14.11 27.93 -3.77
CA VAL A 28 15.47 27.56 -4.19
C VAL A 28 16.43 27.56 -2.99
N VAL A 29 16.32 28.53 -2.08
CA VAL A 29 17.11 28.57 -0.83
C VAL A 29 16.71 27.43 0.12
N LEU A 30 15.42 27.12 0.24
CA LEU A 30 14.94 25.97 1.01
C LEU A 30 15.57 24.66 0.48
N PHE A 31 15.38 24.34 -0.79
CA PHE A 31 15.83 23.07 -1.37
C PHE A 31 17.35 22.93 -1.50
N LYS A 32 18.09 24.00 -1.82
CA LYS A 32 19.54 23.94 -2.05
C LYS A 32 20.40 24.24 -0.82
N THR A 33 19.82 24.82 0.23
CA THR A 33 20.56 25.19 1.46
C THR A 33 19.95 24.57 2.71
N HIS A 34 18.62 24.54 2.86
CA HIS A 34 17.98 24.16 4.11
C HIS A 34 17.23 22.81 4.14
N LEU A 35 17.16 22.05 3.03
CA LEU A 35 16.46 20.76 2.99
C LEU A 35 16.96 19.78 4.06
N LEU A 36 18.26 19.53 4.16
CA LEU A 36 18.77 18.61 5.19
C LEU A 36 18.55 19.13 6.61
N HIS A 37 18.71 20.45 6.83
CA HIS A 37 18.40 21.11 8.11
C HIS A 37 16.92 21.00 8.49
N TRP A 38 16.02 21.01 7.50
CA TRP A 38 14.60 20.77 7.71
C TRP A 38 14.33 19.30 8.04
N LEU A 39 14.95 18.36 7.33
CA LEU A 39 14.88 16.93 7.64
C LEU A 39 15.43 16.60 9.04
N GLU A 40 16.51 17.26 9.49
CA GLU A 40 17.00 17.18 10.87
C GLU A 40 15.90 17.53 11.87
N VAL A 41 15.18 18.64 11.66
CA VAL A 41 14.08 19.07 12.52
C VAL A 41 12.92 18.06 12.49
N MET A 42 12.55 17.55 11.32
CA MET A 42 11.46 16.57 11.20
C MET A 42 11.84 15.21 11.85
N THR A 43 13.09 14.75 11.70
CA THR A 43 13.63 13.59 12.44
C THR A 43 13.62 13.83 13.96
N LEU A 44 14.04 15.01 14.43
CA LEU A 44 14.07 15.34 15.86
C LEU A 44 12.68 15.41 16.52
N VAL A 45 11.65 15.77 15.73
CA VAL A 45 10.25 15.78 16.17
C VAL A 45 9.59 14.39 15.99
N HIS A 46 10.32 13.42 15.42
CA HIS A 46 9.85 12.08 15.05
C HIS A 46 8.67 12.09 14.06
N ASP A 47 8.66 13.07 13.14
CA ASP A 47 7.57 13.34 12.19
C ASP A 47 8.09 13.37 10.73
N LEU A 48 8.88 12.35 10.37
CA LEU A 48 9.27 12.11 8.98
C LEU A 48 8.06 11.83 8.07
N SER A 49 6.95 11.37 8.66
CA SER A 49 5.61 11.29 8.09
C SER A 49 5.19 12.60 7.41
N THR A 50 5.08 13.69 8.16
CA THR A 50 4.69 14.99 7.59
C THR A 50 5.75 15.54 6.65
N ALA A 51 7.04 15.24 6.86
CA ALA A 51 8.09 15.63 5.91
C ALA A 51 7.87 15.02 4.51
N PHE A 52 7.49 13.74 4.47
CA PHE A 52 7.21 13.03 3.24
C PHE A 52 5.90 13.53 2.58
N VAL A 53 4.82 13.66 3.37
CA VAL A 53 3.53 14.23 2.90
C VAL A 53 3.74 15.61 2.26
N VAL A 54 4.43 16.53 2.93
CA VAL A 54 4.69 17.89 2.44
C VAL A 54 5.41 17.88 1.10
N MET A 55 6.36 16.95 0.89
CA MET A 55 7.06 16.85 -0.39
C MET A 55 6.19 16.24 -1.49
N VAL A 56 5.29 15.32 -1.17
CA VAL A 56 4.32 14.74 -2.11
C VAL A 56 3.29 15.79 -2.53
N GLU A 57 2.68 16.48 -1.57
CA GLU A 57 1.67 17.53 -1.78
C GLU A 57 2.23 18.74 -2.53
N ALA A 58 3.44 19.21 -2.18
CA ALA A 58 4.05 20.35 -2.85
C ALA A 58 4.61 20.02 -4.25
N GLY A 59 4.89 18.74 -4.54
CA GLY A 59 5.57 18.30 -5.77
C GLY A 59 4.98 18.84 -7.08
N PRO A 60 3.66 18.72 -7.33
CA PRO A 60 3.03 19.23 -8.56
C PRO A 60 3.15 20.76 -8.69
N GLN A 61 2.93 21.48 -7.60
CA GLN A 61 3.00 22.93 -7.48
C GLN A 61 4.43 23.43 -7.72
N LEU A 62 5.42 22.77 -7.12
CA LEU A 62 6.84 23.04 -7.35
C LEU A 62 7.22 22.84 -8.81
N ASN A 63 6.72 21.78 -9.47
CA ASN A 63 6.95 21.53 -10.89
C ASN A 63 6.32 22.60 -11.80
N ILE A 64 5.18 23.19 -11.41
CA ILE A 64 4.56 24.34 -12.10
C ILE A 64 5.43 25.61 -11.93
N ILE A 65 5.95 25.87 -10.73
CA ILE A 65 6.82 27.03 -10.46
C ILE A 65 8.17 26.89 -11.20
N SER A 66 8.79 25.72 -11.09
CA SER A 66 10.05 25.38 -11.74
C SER A 66 10.24 23.87 -11.80
N LYS A 67 10.40 23.32 -13.00
CA LYS A 67 10.70 21.90 -13.19
C LYS A 67 11.90 21.44 -12.33
N GLU A 68 12.93 22.27 -12.17
CA GLU A 68 14.09 21.94 -11.34
C GLU A 68 13.70 21.70 -9.87
N LEU A 69 12.75 22.46 -9.33
CA LEU A 69 12.24 22.27 -7.96
C LEU A 69 11.34 21.04 -7.86
N GLY A 70 10.52 20.76 -8.87
CA GLY A 70 9.73 19.53 -8.94
C GLY A 70 10.61 18.26 -8.97
N ASP A 71 11.63 18.27 -9.83
CA ASP A 71 12.62 17.18 -9.92
C ASP A 71 13.39 17.03 -8.59
N PHE A 72 13.75 18.13 -7.91
CA PHE A 72 14.41 18.08 -6.59
C PHE A 72 13.49 17.55 -5.49
N ALA A 73 12.21 17.95 -5.46
CA ALA A 73 11.23 17.44 -4.51
C ALA A 73 11.02 15.93 -4.68
N LEU A 74 10.91 15.44 -5.91
CA LEU A 74 10.84 14.00 -6.20
C LEU A 74 12.11 13.25 -5.77
N ASP A 75 13.29 13.84 -5.94
CA ASP A 75 14.54 13.27 -5.44
C ASP A 75 14.58 13.22 -3.90
N ALA A 76 14.07 14.26 -3.24
CA ALA A 76 13.95 14.32 -1.78
C ALA A 76 12.94 13.30 -1.23
N GLN A 77 11.81 13.08 -1.90
CA GLN A 77 10.86 11.99 -1.58
C GLN A 77 11.58 10.64 -1.64
N ARG A 78 12.25 10.34 -2.76
CA ARG A 78 12.98 9.07 -2.94
C ARG A 78 14.10 8.89 -1.92
N PHE A 79 14.81 9.97 -1.57
CA PHE A 79 15.82 9.98 -0.51
C PHE A 79 15.22 9.61 0.86
N MET A 80 14.13 10.27 1.26
CA MET A 80 13.43 9.95 2.50
C MET A 80 12.88 8.53 2.50
N ALA A 81 12.28 8.08 1.41
CA ALA A 81 11.68 6.74 1.31
C ALA A 81 12.70 5.60 1.42
N ASN A 82 13.82 5.70 0.69
CA ASN A 82 14.87 4.67 0.69
C ASN A 82 15.66 4.64 2.00
N PHE A 83 15.76 5.78 2.71
CA PHE A 83 16.47 5.88 3.97
C PHE A 83 15.56 6.06 5.20
N ASN A 84 14.26 5.81 5.08
CA ASN A 84 13.28 6.07 6.15
C ASN A 84 13.68 5.42 7.48
N THR A 85 14.04 4.13 7.45
CA THR A 85 14.47 3.38 8.64
C THR A 85 15.66 4.03 9.35
N PRO A 86 16.85 4.20 8.75
CA PRO A 86 17.98 4.84 9.44
C PRO A 86 17.72 6.32 9.78
N LEU A 87 16.94 7.06 8.99
CA LEU A 87 16.52 8.43 9.30
C LEU A 87 15.62 8.51 10.54
N SER A 88 14.80 7.49 10.79
CA SER A 88 13.93 7.39 11.97
C SER A 88 14.67 6.96 13.24
N GLU A 89 15.78 6.21 13.10
CA GLU A 89 16.60 5.72 14.21
C GLU A 89 17.50 6.81 14.81
N SER A 90 18.17 7.62 13.97
CA SER A 90 19.07 8.67 14.47
C SER A 90 19.42 9.72 13.42
N LEU A 91 19.36 11.00 13.82
CA LEU A 91 19.73 12.16 12.98
C LEU A 91 21.09 12.04 12.26
N PRO A 92 22.19 11.53 12.88
CA PRO A 92 23.47 11.37 12.18
C PRO A 92 23.42 10.48 10.93
N HIS A 93 22.43 9.59 10.81
CA HIS A 93 22.26 8.77 9.60
C HIS A 93 21.94 9.59 8.35
N ILE A 94 21.40 10.82 8.46
CA ILE A 94 21.29 11.75 7.32
C ILE A 94 22.64 11.89 6.61
N TYR A 95 23.71 12.10 7.38
CA TYR A 95 25.03 12.47 6.86
C TYR A 95 26.00 11.29 6.70
N LEU A 96 25.83 10.24 7.53
CA LEU A 96 26.69 9.06 7.56
C LEU A 96 26.18 7.92 6.68
N SER A 97 24.87 7.82 6.47
CA SER A 97 24.24 6.69 5.78
C SER A 97 23.44 7.11 4.55
N ALA A 98 22.51 8.06 4.68
CA ALA A 98 21.65 8.46 3.58
C ALA A 98 22.43 9.24 2.50
N LEU A 99 23.10 10.34 2.86
CA LEU A 99 23.77 11.23 1.91
C LEU A 99 24.92 10.57 1.11
N PRO A 100 25.80 9.73 1.69
CA PRO A 100 26.87 9.07 0.95
C PRO A 100 26.39 7.98 0.00
N PHE A 101 25.35 7.22 0.39
CA PHE A 101 24.85 6.06 -0.34
C PHE A 101 23.71 6.39 -1.33
N ALA A 102 23.06 7.56 -1.21
CA ALA A 102 22.11 8.07 -2.20
C ALA A 102 22.72 8.09 -3.63
N PRO A 103 22.01 7.65 -4.69
CA PRO A 103 22.54 7.42 -6.04
C PRO A 103 23.34 8.56 -6.68
N GLU A 104 24.17 8.23 -7.68
CA GLU A 104 25.05 9.19 -8.36
C GLU A 104 24.31 10.36 -9.03
N ASN A 105 23.08 10.14 -9.51
CA ASN A 105 22.22 11.17 -10.09
C ASN A 105 21.34 11.91 -9.08
N SER A 106 21.34 11.53 -7.79
CA SER A 106 20.51 12.19 -6.78
C SER A 106 20.86 13.68 -6.66
N LEU A 107 19.85 14.54 -6.82
CA LEU A 107 19.93 15.99 -6.65
C LEU A 107 20.27 16.36 -5.21
N VAL A 108 19.69 15.65 -4.22
CA VAL A 108 20.06 15.78 -2.80
C VAL A 108 21.54 15.44 -2.60
N SER A 109 22.02 14.29 -3.09
CA SER A 109 23.43 13.88 -2.93
C SER A 109 24.38 14.87 -3.62
N ARG A 110 24.13 15.24 -4.89
CA ARG A 110 24.95 16.21 -5.64
C ARG A 110 25.01 17.60 -4.99
N THR A 111 23.92 18.05 -4.37
CA THR A 111 23.84 19.38 -3.73
C THR A 111 24.54 19.41 -2.38
N TYR A 112 24.36 18.37 -1.56
CA TYR A 112 24.79 18.38 -0.16
C TYR A 112 26.10 17.63 0.10
N LEU A 113 26.37 16.50 -0.57
CA LEU A 113 27.57 15.69 -0.32
C LEU A 113 28.89 16.48 -0.43
N PRO A 114 29.09 17.42 -1.39
CA PRO A 114 30.31 18.24 -1.46
C PRO A 114 30.55 19.13 -0.22
N GLN A 115 29.51 19.43 0.55
CA GLN A 115 29.59 20.25 1.77
C GLN A 115 30.20 19.45 2.95
N PHE A 116 30.15 18.11 2.88
CA PHE A 116 30.58 17.19 3.95
C PHE A 116 31.82 16.39 3.56
N TYR A 117 32.93 17.08 3.26
CA TYR A 117 34.20 16.50 2.78
C TYR A 117 34.89 15.47 3.71
N ARG A 118 34.34 15.18 4.90
CA ARG A 118 34.82 14.16 5.85
C ARG A 118 33.83 13.00 6.07
N THR A 119 32.85 12.81 5.19
CA THR A 119 31.95 11.65 5.23
C THR A 119 32.51 10.46 4.43
N LEU A 120 31.81 9.33 4.49
CA LEU A 120 32.13 8.12 3.73
C LEU A 120 32.03 8.35 2.22
N SER A 121 32.81 7.61 1.43
CA SER A 121 32.69 7.61 -0.04
C SER A 121 32.57 6.18 -0.56
N VAL A 122 31.51 5.92 -1.33
CA VAL A 122 31.31 4.64 -2.01
C VAL A 122 32.23 4.61 -3.24
N SER A 123 33.22 3.73 -3.25
CA SER A 123 34.23 3.67 -4.32
C SER A 123 33.86 2.75 -5.49
N ARG A 124 32.89 1.84 -5.30
CA ARG A 124 32.36 0.90 -6.30
C ARG A 124 30.93 0.52 -5.94
N GLY A 125 30.10 0.23 -6.95
CA GLY A 125 28.75 -0.30 -6.74
C GLY A 125 27.76 0.69 -6.14
N LYS A 126 27.97 2.00 -6.38
CA LYS A 126 26.97 3.02 -6.09
C LYS A 126 25.91 3.00 -7.20
N ASP A 127 24.64 3.03 -6.83
CA ASP A 127 23.54 3.07 -7.80
C ASP A 127 23.59 4.38 -8.60
N ILE A 128 23.24 4.32 -9.89
CA ILE A 128 23.26 5.49 -10.77
C ILE A 128 22.02 6.36 -10.50
N ASP A 129 20.85 5.73 -10.50
CA ASP A 129 19.54 6.32 -10.25
C ASP A 129 18.85 5.62 -9.08
N TRP A 130 17.83 6.25 -8.51
CA TRP A 130 16.98 5.58 -7.52
C TRP A 130 16.26 4.38 -8.13
N PRO A 131 16.08 3.27 -7.38
CA PRO A 131 15.11 2.26 -7.75
C PRO A 131 13.72 2.89 -7.90
N PRO A 132 12.80 2.33 -8.71
CA PRO A 132 11.47 2.88 -8.96
C PRO A 132 10.52 2.84 -7.74
N ILE A 133 11.03 2.50 -6.56
CA ILE A 133 10.27 2.44 -5.31
C ILE A 133 10.00 3.86 -4.79
N LEU A 134 8.72 4.16 -4.56
CA LEU A 134 8.30 5.47 -4.03
C LEU A 134 8.21 5.47 -2.49
N THR A 135 7.81 4.36 -1.87
CA THR A 135 7.70 4.24 -0.40
C THR A 135 7.79 2.77 0.02
N VAL A 136 8.32 2.51 1.23
CA VAL A 136 8.32 1.19 1.87
C VAL A 136 7.35 1.21 3.06
N LEU A 137 6.30 0.39 3.01
CA LEU A 137 5.29 0.28 4.07
C LEU A 137 5.79 -0.63 5.21
N ASN A 138 6.44 -0.03 6.20
CA ASN A 138 6.98 -0.74 7.36
C ASN A 138 5.97 -0.79 8.52
N GLY A 139 5.79 -1.96 9.14
CA GLY A 139 5.03 -2.09 10.38
C GLY A 139 4.43 -3.47 10.64
N HIS A 140 4.29 -4.32 9.62
CA HIS A 140 4.05 -5.74 9.83
C HIS A 140 5.30 -6.42 10.42
N ILE A 141 5.10 -7.32 11.38
CA ILE A 141 6.15 -8.11 12.05
C ILE A 141 6.25 -9.50 11.40
N GLY A 142 5.15 -9.97 10.80
CA GLY A 142 5.08 -11.20 10.03
C GLY A 142 5.25 -10.95 8.53
N ARG A 143 5.32 -12.04 7.76
CA ARG A 143 5.31 -11.99 6.31
C ARG A 143 3.96 -11.42 5.82
N VAL A 144 4.01 -10.32 5.08
CA VAL A 144 2.88 -9.84 4.28
C VAL A 144 2.63 -10.83 3.15
N VAL A 145 1.39 -11.33 3.03
CA VAL A 145 1.00 -12.35 2.03
C VAL A 145 -0.13 -11.91 1.11
N SER A 146 -0.83 -10.82 1.44
CA SER A 146 -1.82 -10.20 0.56
C SER A 146 -1.75 -8.69 0.67
N VAL A 147 -1.90 -8.02 -0.46
CA VAL A 147 -2.04 -6.57 -0.58
C VAL A 147 -3.15 -6.26 -1.58
N ALA A 148 -3.89 -5.18 -1.34
CA ALA A 148 -4.90 -4.65 -2.25
C ALA A 148 -4.83 -3.11 -2.23
N PHE A 149 -5.03 -2.47 -3.38
CA PHE A 149 -5.30 -1.04 -3.46
C PHE A 149 -6.81 -0.78 -3.30
N SER A 150 -7.16 0.37 -2.74
CA SER A 150 -8.52 0.89 -2.80
C SER A 150 -8.90 1.31 -4.24
N PRO A 151 -10.20 1.38 -4.58
CA PRO A 151 -10.63 1.73 -5.95
C PRO A 151 -10.25 3.15 -6.39
N ASP A 152 -10.07 4.07 -5.43
CA ASP A 152 -9.56 5.43 -5.64
C ASP A 152 -8.02 5.48 -5.80
N GLY A 153 -7.30 4.43 -5.39
CA GLY A 153 -5.85 4.37 -5.36
C GLY A 153 -5.20 5.00 -4.12
N ASP A 154 -5.97 5.70 -3.29
CA ASP A 154 -5.46 6.49 -2.14
C ASP A 154 -4.99 5.63 -0.97
N LYS A 155 -5.39 4.36 -0.90
CA LYS A 155 -5.12 3.47 0.25
C LYS A 155 -4.62 2.10 -0.21
N VAL A 156 -3.80 1.49 0.64
CA VAL A 156 -3.36 0.09 0.51
C VAL A 156 -3.86 -0.66 1.74
N ALA A 157 -4.43 -1.85 1.56
CA ALA A 157 -4.69 -2.79 2.64
C ALA A 157 -3.68 -3.94 2.54
N SER A 158 -3.18 -4.43 3.67
CA SER A 158 -2.26 -5.57 3.73
C SER A 158 -2.68 -6.58 4.80
N GLY A 159 -2.54 -7.87 4.48
CA GLY A 159 -2.75 -9.01 5.37
C GLY A 159 -1.45 -9.79 5.61
N SER A 160 -1.22 -10.21 6.85
CA SER A 160 0.08 -10.74 7.31
C SER A 160 0.00 -11.96 8.22
N TRP A 161 1.11 -12.69 8.30
CA TRP A 161 1.37 -13.74 9.29
C TRP A 161 1.54 -13.23 10.72
N ASP A 162 1.61 -11.92 10.97
CA ASP A 162 1.41 -11.38 12.33
C ASP A 162 -0.06 -11.35 12.76
N LYS A 163 -0.96 -11.90 11.94
CA LYS A 163 -2.41 -12.01 12.16
C LYS A 163 -3.15 -10.69 12.02
N THR A 164 -2.48 -9.61 11.67
CA THR A 164 -3.10 -8.28 11.54
C THR A 164 -3.49 -7.95 10.11
N VAL A 165 -4.54 -7.14 9.97
CA VAL A 165 -4.74 -6.31 8.77
C VAL A 165 -4.22 -4.91 9.08
N ARG A 166 -3.64 -4.24 8.09
CA ARG A 166 -3.24 -2.83 8.16
C ARG A 166 -3.75 -2.08 6.93
N ILE A 167 -4.17 -0.84 7.13
CA ILE A 167 -4.62 0.06 6.07
C ILE A 167 -3.70 1.27 6.08
N TRP A 168 -3.06 1.52 4.94
CA TRP A 168 -2.07 2.54 4.72
C TRP A 168 -2.60 3.58 3.76
N ASP A 169 -2.15 4.81 3.92
CA ASP A 169 -2.26 5.85 2.91
C ASP A 169 -1.22 5.57 1.82
N ALA A 170 -1.66 5.46 0.57
CA ALA A 170 -0.80 5.07 -0.55
C ALA A 170 0.20 6.16 -0.96
N ALA A 171 -0.16 7.44 -0.72
CA ALA A 171 0.65 8.59 -1.09
C ALA A 171 1.79 8.86 -0.10
N SER A 172 1.57 8.61 1.19
CA SER A 172 2.50 8.93 2.29
C SER A 172 3.11 7.70 2.98
N GLY A 173 2.53 6.52 2.76
CA GLY A 173 2.86 5.28 3.44
C GLY A 173 2.50 5.22 4.93
N GLN A 174 1.75 6.20 5.44
CA GLN A 174 1.33 6.23 6.84
C GLN A 174 0.24 5.20 7.11
N LEU A 175 0.19 4.70 8.34
CA LEU A 175 -0.87 3.80 8.80
C LEU A 175 -2.14 4.62 9.08
N VAL A 176 -3.14 4.49 8.22
CA VAL A 176 -4.47 5.12 8.35
C VAL A 176 -5.29 4.40 9.41
N ALA A 177 -5.28 3.07 9.38
CA ALA A 177 -5.98 2.25 10.35
C ALA A 177 -5.27 0.92 10.62
N GLY A 178 -5.35 0.47 11.87
CA GLY A 178 -4.73 -0.75 12.37
C GLY A 178 -3.52 -0.52 13.30
N PRO A 179 -2.80 -1.58 13.69
CA PRO A 179 -3.07 -2.99 13.35
C PRO A 179 -4.46 -3.46 13.80
N LEU A 180 -5.11 -4.24 12.96
CA LEU A 180 -6.45 -4.79 13.19
C LEU A 180 -6.30 -6.24 13.69
N GLU A 181 -6.55 -6.46 14.98
CA GLU A 181 -6.04 -7.62 15.73
C GLU A 181 -7.07 -8.73 16.05
N ASP A 182 -8.33 -8.63 15.62
CA ASP A 182 -9.35 -9.65 15.97
C ASP A 182 -9.16 -11.01 15.26
N HIS A 183 -8.27 -11.12 14.28
CA HIS A 183 -7.92 -12.41 13.68
C HIS A 183 -6.98 -13.19 14.60
N THR A 184 -7.36 -14.42 14.95
CA THR A 184 -6.60 -15.24 15.91
C THR A 184 -5.44 -16.00 15.25
N HIS A 185 -5.40 -16.02 13.92
CA HIS A 185 -4.35 -16.61 13.11
C HIS A 185 -4.08 -15.79 11.82
N TYR A 186 -3.05 -16.19 11.07
CA TYR A 186 -2.54 -15.49 9.87
C TYR A 186 -3.63 -15.08 8.88
N VAL A 187 -3.59 -13.82 8.45
CA VAL A 187 -4.47 -13.28 7.40
C VAL A 187 -3.88 -13.64 6.04
N TYR A 188 -4.64 -14.34 5.20
CA TYR A 188 -4.21 -14.80 3.89
C TYR A 188 -4.65 -13.92 2.72
N SER A 189 -5.79 -13.26 2.84
CA SER A 189 -6.35 -12.43 1.76
C SER A 189 -6.97 -11.16 2.34
N VAL A 190 -6.78 -10.04 1.66
CA VAL A 190 -7.49 -8.78 1.88
C VAL A 190 -8.06 -8.28 0.55
N ALA A 191 -9.27 -7.71 0.58
CA ALA A 191 -9.90 -7.10 -0.58
C ALA A 191 -10.67 -5.84 -0.17
N PHE A 192 -10.52 -4.75 -0.92
CA PHE A 192 -11.38 -3.57 -0.77
C PHE A 192 -12.77 -3.82 -1.36
N SER A 193 -13.78 -3.19 -0.76
CA SER A 193 -15.08 -3.02 -1.40
C SER A 193 -14.96 -2.06 -2.59
N PRO A 194 -15.74 -2.24 -3.66
CA PRO A 194 -15.76 -1.31 -4.80
C PRO A 194 -16.09 0.15 -4.48
N ASN A 195 -16.67 0.43 -3.30
CA ASN A 195 -16.89 1.80 -2.81
C ASN A 195 -15.76 2.35 -1.91
N GLY A 196 -14.67 1.61 -1.70
CA GLY A 196 -13.49 2.00 -0.91
C GLY A 196 -13.69 2.11 0.61
N GLY A 197 -14.94 2.09 1.11
CA GLY A 197 -15.26 2.29 2.53
C GLY A 197 -15.03 1.06 3.42
N LYS A 198 -14.85 -0.13 2.85
CA LYS A 198 -14.66 -1.38 3.60
C LYS A 198 -13.51 -2.21 3.07
N VAL A 199 -12.85 -2.96 3.95
CA VAL A 199 -11.91 -4.05 3.61
C VAL A 199 -12.46 -5.34 4.18
N ALA A 200 -12.46 -6.40 3.39
CA ALA A 200 -12.72 -7.76 3.86
C ALA A 200 -11.38 -8.48 4.00
N SER A 201 -11.25 -9.34 5.03
CA SER A 201 -10.08 -10.18 5.26
C SER A 201 -10.46 -11.62 5.54
N SER A 202 -9.59 -12.55 5.15
CA SER A 202 -9.74 -13.98 5.42
C SER A 202 -8.51 -14.57 6.11
N SER A 203 -8.70 -15.58 6.95
CA SER A 203 -7.64 -16.12 7.81
C SER A 203 -7.64 -17.65 7.94
N ILE A 204 -6.51 -18.17 8.43
CA ILE A 204 -6.37 -19.53 8.95
C ILE A 204 -7.36 -19.80 10.10
N ASP A 205 -7.82 -18.78 10.83
CA ASP A 205 -8.80 -18.94 11.91
C ASP A 205 -10.23 -19.32 11.46
N THR A 206 -10.37 -19.71 10.18
CA THR A 206 -11.60 -20.10 9.48
C THR A 206 -12.65 -18.98 9.31
N THR A 207 -12.34 -17.75 9.71
CA THR A 207 -13.28 -16.62 9.62
C THR A 207 -13.00 -15.68 8.45
N VAL A 208 -14.06 -14.98 8.04
CA VAL A 208 -13.97 -13.74 7.25
C VAL A 208 -14.41 -12.57 8.14
N ARG A 209 -13.73 -11.42 8.03
CA ARG A 209 -14.04 -10.19 8.77
C ARG A 209 -14.16 -9.01 7.81
N ILE A 210 -15.00 -8.03 8.14
CA ILE A 210 -15.14 -6.78 7.38
C ILE A 210 -14.84 -5.59 8.30
N TRP A 211 -13.95 -4.74 7.84
CA TRP A 211 -13.42 -3.58 8.54
C TRP A 211 -13.84 -2.28 7.84
N ASP A 212 -14.09 -1.23 8.60
CA ASP A 212 -14.24 0.14 8.10
C ASP A 212 -12.86 0.72 7.78
N THR A 213 -12.70 1.34 6.60
CA THR A 213 -11.38 1.76 6.12
C THR A 213 -10.87 3.07 6.73
N SER A 214 -11.75 3.84 7.37
CA SER A 214 -11.40 5.14 7.96
C SER A 214 -11.15 5.03 9.47
N SER A 215 -11.91 4.20 10.16
CA SER A 215 -11.86 4.03 11.63
C SER A 215 -11.17 2.74 12.08
N GLY A 216 -10.92 1.80 11.16
CA GLY A 216 -10.39 0.48 11.48
C GLY A 216 -11.35 -0.43 12.27
N GLN A 217 -12.58 0.00 12.53
CA GLN A 217 -13.49 -0.80 13.35
C GLN A 217 -13.99 -2.03 12.59
N LEU A 218 -14.17 -3.14 13.31
CA LEU A 218 -14.85 -4.32 12.79
C LEU A 218 -16.34 -3.98 12.56
N VAL A 219 -16.77 -3.93 11.30
CA VAL A 219 -18.14 -3.59 10.89
C VAL A 219 -19.04 -4.82 10.86
N ALA A 220 -18.50 -5.95 10.39
CA ALA A 220 -19.23 -7.20 10.32
C ALA A 220 -18.30 -8.40 10.46
N GLY A 221 -18.79 -9.45 11.12
CA GLY A 221 -18.08 -10.69 11.38
C GLY A 221 -17.72 -10.89 12.85
N PRO A 222 -17.02 -11.99 13.19
CA PRO A 222 -16.52 -13.01 12.28
C PRO A 222 -17.64 -13.75 11.54
N PHE A 223 -17.46 -14.00 10.23
CA PHE A 223 -18.34 -14.87 9.46
C PHE A 223 -17.87 -16.31 9.66
N GLU A 224 -18.61 -17.03 10.50
CA GLU A 224 -18.32 -18.42 10.87
C GLU A 224 -19.07 -19.39 9.96
N GLY A 225 -18.44 -20.52 9.64
CA GLY A 225 -19.07 -21.60 8.89
C GLY A 225 -18.12 -22.38 7.99
N HIS A 226 -16.99 -21.79 7.58
CA HIS A 226 -15.89 -22.56 7.01
C HIS A 226 -15.27 -23.48 8.07
N THR A 227 -14.87 -24.69 7.68
CA THR A 227 -14.29 -25.69 8.58
C THR A 227 -12.78 -25.82 8.48
N ASP A 228 -12.15 -25.04 7.59
CA ASP A 228 -10.69 -24.95 7.40
C ASP A 228 -10.32 -23.54 6.88
N CYS A 229 -9.02 -23.28 6.73
CA CYS A 229 -8.41 -21.99 6.40
C CYS A 229 -9.08 -21.31 5.20
N VAL A 230 -9.46 -20.04 5.37
CA VAL A 230 -10.06 -19.24 4.29
C VAL A 230 -8.95 -18.53 3.52
N MET A 231 -8.69 -19.01 2.30
CA MET A 231 -7.53 -18.63 1.49
C MET A 231 -7.74 -17.36 0.66
N SER A 232 -9.00 -17.04 0.34
CA SER A 232 -9.33 -15.94 -0.57
C SER A 232 -10.66 -15.29 -0.21
N VAL A 233 -10.73 -13.97 -0.38
CA VAL A 233 -11.94 -13.17 -0.19
C VAL A 233 -12.10 -12.14 -1.32
N ALA A 234 -13.34 -11.90 -1.75
CA ALA A 234 -13.67 -10.88 -2.75
C ALA A 234 -15.03 -10.24 -2.47
N PHE A 235 -15.16 -8.93 -2.69
CA PHE A 235 -16.45 -8.25 -2.64
C PHE A 235 -17.23 -8.40 -3.95
N SER A 236 -18.56 -8.33 -3.87
CA SER A 236 -19.41 -8.10 -5.03
C SER A 236 -19.27 -6.66 -5.57
N PRO A 237 -19.58 -6.42 -6.87
CA PRO A 237 -19.50 -5.09 -7.49
C PRO A 237 -20.31 -4.01 -6.78
N ASP A 238 -21.44 -4.39 -6.18
CA ASP A 238 -22.35 -3.52 -5.41
C ASP A 238 -21.93 -3.35 -3.93
N SER A 239 -20.80 -3.94 -3.50
CA SER A 239 -20.33 -3.98 -2.11
C SER A 239 -21.30 -4.64 -1.10
N SER A 240 -22.38 -5.27 -1.55
CA SER A 240 -23.42 -5.86 -0.69
C SER A 240 -23.10 -7.26 -0.19
N LYS A 241 -22.19 -7.98 -0.86
CA LYS A 241 -21.83 -9.37 -0.57
C LYS A 241 -20.32 -9.56 -0.55
N VAL A 242 -19.90 -10.60 0.16
CA VAL A 242 -18.52 -11.10 0.16
C VAL A 242 -18.54 -12.57 -0.23
N ALA A 243 -17.69 -12.96 -1.17
CA ALA A 243 -17.43 -14.34 -1.51
C ALA A 243 -16.10 -14.79 -0.86
N SER A 244 -16.05 -16.02 -0.35
CA SER A 244 -14.85 -16.60 0.25
C SER A 244 -14.61 -18.04 -0.19
N GLY A 245 -13.35 -18.41 -0.34
CA GLY A 245 -12.90 -19.76 -0.69
C GLY A 245 -11.97 -20.34 0.37
N SER A 246 -12.14 -21.62 0.70
CA SER A 246 -11.42 -22.29 1.79
C SER A 246 -10.79 -23.62 1.37
N ILE A 247 -9.84 -24.07 2.20
CA ILE A 247 -9.28 -25.43 2.23
C ILE A 247 -10.37 -26.49 2.52
N ASP A 248 -11.52 -26.13 3.08
CA ASP A 248 -12.67 -27.03 3.28
C ASP A 248 -13.39 -27.43 1.96
N ASN A 249 -12.83 -27.04 0.82
CA ASN A 249 -13.33 -27.22 -0.54
C ASN A 249 -14.63 -26.45 -0.84
N THR A 250 -15.13 -25.60 0.06
CA THR A 250 -16.36 -24.82 -0.15
C THR A 250 -16.07 -23.39 -0.58
N ILE A 251 -17.04 -22.82 -1.33
CA ILE A 251 -17.18 -21.38 -1.51
C ILE A 251 -18.45 -20.92 -0.82
N ARG A 252 -18.34 -19.84 -0.06
CA ARG A 252 -19.45 -19.24 0.69
C ARG A 252 -19.70 -17.82 0.23
N THR A 253 -20.97 -17.43 0.23
CA THR A 253 -21.41 -16.07 -0.11
C THR A 253 -22.10 -15.48 1.10
N TRP A 254 -21.56 -14.40 1.62
CA TRP A 254 -22.02 -13.71 2.83
C TRP A 254 -22.66 -12.38 2.45
N ASP A 255 -23.70 -11.98 3.17
CA ASP A 255 -24.21 -10.62 3.14
C ASP A 255 -23.26 -9.71 3.95
N ALA A 256 -22.77 -8.63 3.33
CA ALA A 256 -21.68 -7.81 3.87
C ALA A 256 -22.12 -6.81 4.96
N ALA A 257 -23.39 -6.86 5.39
CA ALA A 257 -23.93 -6.06 6.48
C ALA A 257 -24.29 -6.92 7.70
N SER A 258 -24.94 -8.06 7.47
CA SER A 258 -25.39 -8.99 8.51
C SER A 258 -24.41 -10.12 8.80
N GLY A 259 -23.57 -10.49 7.84
CA GLY A 259 -22.71 -11.69 7.89
C GLY A 259 -23.43 -13.00 7.66
N TRP A 260 -24.70 -12.96 7.25
CA TRP A 260 -25.48 -14.18 7.02
C TRP A 260 -25.14 -14.80 5.67
N LEU A 261 -25.21 -16.14 5.60
CA LEU A 261 -24.99 -16.89 4.37
C LEU A 261 -26.16 -16.64 3.40
N VAL A 262 -25.86 -16.19 2.17
CA VAL A 262 -26.84 -15.76 1.16
C VAL A 262 -27.40 -16.94 0.36
N ALA A 263 -26.62 -18.02 0.24
CA ALA A 263 -26.98 -19.27 -0.45
C ALA A 263 -26.16 -20.42 0.13
N ASP A 264 -26.64 -21.65 0.00
CA ASP A 264 -25.93 -22.85 0.49
C ASP A 264 -24.48 -22.91 -0.05
N PRO A 265 -23.52 -23.45 0.72
CA PRO A 265 -22.11 -23.49 0.30
C PRO A 265 -21.94 -24.27 -1.01
N PHE A 266 -21.17 -23.71 -1.94
CA PHE A 266 -20.82 -24.40 -3.17
C PHE A 266 -19.71 -25.42 -2.87
N GLU A 267 -20.05 -26.69 -2.83
CA GLU A 267 -19.10 -27.79 -2.58
C GLU A 267 -18.24 -28.10 -3.82
N GLY A 268 -16.96 -27.74 -3.77
CA GLY A 268 -15.93 -28.25 -4.66
C GLY A 268 -15.66 -29.73 -4.35
N ARG A 269 -15.94 -30.63 -5.31
CA ARG A 269 -16.09 -32.06 -4.99
C ARG A 269 -14.80 -32.82 -4.59
N THR A 270 -13.60 -32.25 -4.69
CA THR A 270 -12.34 -32.94 -4.33
C THR A 270 -11.16 -32.08 -3.83
N ASP A 271 -11.13 -30.74 -4.01
CA ASP A 271 -9.90 -29.95 -3.80
C ASP A 271 -10.13 -28.54 -3.24
N TRP A 272 -9.09 -28.00 -2.60
CA TRP A 272 -9.05 -26.69 -1.93
C TRP A 272 -9.32 -25.51 -2.88
N VAL A 273 -10.02 -24.49 -2.38
CA VAL A 273 -10.31 -23.26 -3.13
C VAL A 273 -9.28 -22.18 -2.80
N ASN A 274 -8.32 -21.99 -3.70
CA ASN A 274 -7.19 -21.06 -3.50
C ASN A 274 -7.48 -19.61 -3.92
N SER A 275 -8.47 -19.36 -4.78
CA SER A 275 -8.79 -18.01 -5.28
C SER A 275 -10.26 -17.90 -5.70
N VAL A 276 -10.87 -16.77 -5.36
CA VAL A 276 -12.25 -16.39 -5.71
C VAL A 276 -12.24 -14.99 -6.31
N ALA A 277 -13.01 -14.80 -7.39
CA ALA A 277 -13.23 -13.50 -8.02
C ALA A 277 -14.73 -13.29 -8.29
N VAL A 278 -15.16 -12.03 -8.43
CA VAL A 278 -16.57 -11.71 -8.75
C VAL A 278 -16.62 -10.88 -10.03
N SER A 279 -17.53 -11.26 -10.94
CA SER A 279 -17.73 -10.55 -12.21
C SER A 279 -18.44 -9.21 -12.03
N THR A 280 -18.07 -8.20 -12.82
CA THR A 280 -18.62 -6.82 -12.77
C THR A 280 -19.62 -6.51 -13.88
N ASP A 281 -20.01 -7.49 -14.69
CA ASP A 281 -20.81 -7.33 -15.92
C ASP A 281 -22.32 -7.17 -15.70
N GLY A 282 -22.71 -6.18 -14.88
CA GLY A 282 -24.02 -5.51 -14.89
C GLY A 282 -25.29 -6.34 -14.64
N SER A 283 -25.16 -7.65 -14.43
CA SER A 283 -26.27 -8.62 -14.43
C SER A 283 -26.50 -9.33 -13.09
N GLY A 284 -25.75 -8.93 -12.05
CA GLY A 284 -25.81 -9.46 -10.69
C GLY A 284 -24.50 -10.10 -10.23
N PRO A 285 -24.32 -10.32 -8.90
CA PRO A 285 -23.08 -10.86 -8.36
C PRO A 285 -22.88 -12.33 -8.77
N THR A 286 -21.95 -12.56 -9.69
CA THR A 286 -21.58 -13.90 -10.19
C THR A 286 -20.17 -14.26 -9.73
N ILE A 287 -20.04 -15.36 -9.00
CA ILE A 287 -18.77 -15.80 -8.38
C ILE A 287 -18.02 -16.75 -9.32
N GLN A 288 -16.73 -16.51 -9.49
CA GLN A 288 -15.80 -17.26 -10.34
C GLN A 288 -14.70 -17.91 -9.49
N THR A 289 -14.15 -19.04 -9.95
CA THR A 289 -13.22 -19.88 -9.18
C THR A 289 -12.01 -20.28 -10.02
N ALA A 290 -10.86 -20.49 -9.37
CA ALA A 290 -9.66 -21.02 -10.01
C ALA A 290 -9.04 -22.17 -9.19
N ARG A 291 -8.70 -23.27 -9.89
CA ARG A 291 -8.15 -24.51 -9.31
C ARG A 291 -6.64 -24.61 -9.60
N SER A 292 -5.91 -25.30 -8.72
CA SER A 292 -4.49 -25.65 -8.91
C SER A 292 -4.32 -27.14 -8.64
N GLU A 293 -4.15 -27.94 -9.70
CA GLU A 293 -3.75 -29.35 -9.57
C GLU A 293 -2.23 -29.49 -9.50
N VAL A 294 -1.73 -30.28 -8.54
CA VAL A 294 -0.32 -30.68 -8.49
C VAL A 294 -0.21 -32.15 -8.89
N PHE A 295 0.07 -32.41 -10.16
CA PHE A 295 0.57 -33.72 -10.57
C PHE A 295 2.05 -33.84 -10.19
N SER A 296 2.43 -35.00 -9.66
CA SER A 296 3.81 -35.32 -9.28
C SER A 296 4.71 -35.39 -10.52
N GLY A 297 5.34 -34.27 -10.86
CA GLY A 297 6.23 -34.13 -12.02
C GLY A 297 5.73 -33.07 -13.01
N SER A 298 6.33 -31.87 -12.92
CA SER A 298 6.03 -30.64 -13.67
C SER A 298 4.73 -29.89 -13.26
N PRO A 299 4.79 -28.58 -12.96
CA PRO A 299 3.61 -27.78 -12.66
C PRO A 299 2.83 -27.47 -13.94
N LYS A 300 1.78 -28.25 -14.22
CA LYS A 300 0.80 -27.97 -15.26
C LYS A 300 -0.50 -27.48 -14.62
N TYR A 301 -0.66 -26.16 -14.55
CA TYR A 301 -1.91 -25.54 -14.12
C TYR A 301 -3.01 -25.84 -15.15
N GLN A 302 -4.05 -26.59 -14.74
CA GLN A 302 -5.28 -26.74 -15.52
C GLN A 302 -6.40 -25.87 -14.96
N VAL A 303 -7.00 -25.07 -15.83
CA VAL A 303 -8.27 -24.38 -15.57
C VAL A 303 -9.40 -25.36 -15.87
N THR A 304 -10.20 -25.71 -14.86
CA THR A 304 -11.39 -26.57 -15.02
C THR A 304 -12.66 -25.75 -14.73
N TRP A 305 -13.59 -25.71 -15.69
CA TRP A 305 -14.83 -24.94 -15.60
C TRP A 305 -15.98 -25.78 -15.03
N LEU A 306 -16.82 -25.22 -14.16
CA LEU A 306 -18.04 -25.86 -13.66
C LEU A 306 -19.32 -25.14 -14.12
N HIS A 307 -19.71 -25.43 -15.37
CA HIS A 307 -21.01 -25.17 -16.01
C HIS A 307 -21.54 -23.73 -16.22
N ARG A 308 -22.32 -23.58 -17.31
CA ARG A 308 -22.80 -22.31 -17.89
C ARG A 308 -24.13 -21.83 -17.31
N LEU A 309 -24.23 -20.51 -17.11
CA LEU A 309 -25.21 -19.67 -17.83
C LEU A 309 -24.48 -18.48 -18.48
N SER A 310 -24.43 -18.48 -19.82
CA SER A 310 -24.02 -17.40 -20.75
C SER A 310 -23.11 -16.24 -20.26
N GLY A 311 -21.80 -16.30 -20.54
CA GLY A 311 -20.88 -15.14 -20.47
C GLY A 311 -19.44 -15.52 -20.09
N TRP A 312 -18.41 -14.76 -20.52
CA TRP A 312 -16.98 -15.12 -20.36
C TRP A 312 -16.09 -13.86 -20.19
N VAL A 313 -14.86 -13.84 -19.63
CA VAL A 313 -14.03 -14.74 -18.77
C VAL A 313 -12.77 -13.95 -18.34
N LEU A 314 -12.23 -14.12 -17.11
CA LEU A 314 -10.78 -13.96 -16.85
C LEU A 314 -10.32 -14.67 -15.55
N ILE A 315 -9.04 -15.05 -15.48
CA ILE A 315 -8.39 -15.71 -14.33
C ILE A 315 -6.98 -15.12 -14.16
N HIS A 316 -6.47 -15.01 -12.93
CA HIS A 316 -5.03 -15.06 -12.70
C HIS A 316 -4.63 -15.81 -11.43
N GLY A 317 -3.58 -16.63 -11.54
CA GLY A 317 -2.81 -17.13 -10.41
C GLY A 317 -1.56 -16.28 -10.20
N ASN A 318 -1.04 -16.25 -8.97
CA ASN A 318 0.15 -15.51 -8.53
C ASN A 318 0.32 -14.13 -9.18
N CYS A 319 -0.38 -13.12 -8.65
CA CYS A 319 -0.01 -11.72 -8.88
C CYS A 319 1.33 -11.41 -8.20
N LEU A 320 2.43 -11.75 -8.90
CA LEU A 320 3.59 -10.88 -8.91
C LEU A 320 3.17 -9.62 -9.68
N PHE A 321 2.92 -8.55 -8.95
CA PHE A 321 2.69 -7.24 -9.53
C PHE A 321 4.01 -6.78 -10.20
N TYR A 322 3.91 -6.27 -11.43
CA TYR A 322 4.95 -5.56 -12.17
C TYR A 322 4.52 -4.11 -12.39
#